data_AF-S8DDA6-F1
#
_entry.id   AF-S8DDA6-F1
#
_cell.length_a   1.000
_cell.length_b   1.000
_cell.length_c   1.000
_cell.angle_alpha   90.00
_cell.angle_beta   90.00
_cell.angle_gamma   90.00
#
_symmetry.space_group_name_H-M   'P 1'
#
loop_
_entity.id
_entity.type
_entity.pdbx_description
1 polymer ?
#
loop_
_entity_poly.entity_id
_entity_poly.type
_entity_poly.pdbx_seq_one_letter_code
_entity_poly.pdbx_strand_id
1 'polypeptide(L)' 'SDEELKSMFESWIVQHERSYSTSDEKEKRFGVFKNNLKYIDEHNALTNQLYKLGLNRFADLTNEEYRTSFLGFRKDGLR' A
#
# COMPACT_ATOMS: atom_id res chain seq x y z
N SER A 1 14.35 11.17 -1.34
CA SER A 1 15.29 10.28 -2.04
C SER A 1 14.92 8.83 -1.76
N ASP A 2 15.46 7.86 -2.49
CA ASP A 2 15.13 6.44 -2.25
C ASP A 2 15.56 5.97 -0.84
N GLU A 3 16.60 6.58 -0.25
CA GLU A 3 17.02 6.30 1.12
C GLU A 3 16.03 6.81 2.18
N GLU A 4 15.41 7.97 1.96
CA GLU A 4 14.35 8.47 2.84
C GLU A 4 13.10 7.57 2.76
N LEU A 5 12.75 7.12 1.56
CA LEU A 5 11.63 6.19 1.35
C LEU A 5 11.88 4.85 2.03
N LYS A 6 13.11 4.32 1.97
CA LYS A 6 13.49 3.10 2.70
C LYS A 6 13.34 3.31 4.21
N SER A 7 13.82 4.42 4.76
CA SER A 7 13.66 4.73 6.19
C SER A 7 12.19 4.81 6.61
N MET A 8 11.34 5.45 5.80
CA MET A 8 9.89 5.48 6.01
C MET A 8 9.28 4.07 5.95
N PHE A 9 9.72 3.25 5.00
CA PHE A 9 9.24 1.87 4.86
C PHE A 9 9.63 1.00 6.06
N GLU A 10 10.87 1.09 6.55
CA GLU A 10 11.28 0.38 7.77
C GLU A 10 10.45 0.82 8.99
N SER A 11 10.22 2.13 9.14
CA SER A 11 9.36 2.66 10.20
C SER A 11 7.93 2.13 10.09
N TRP A 12 7.39 2.09 8.87
CA TRP A 12 6.06 1.57 8.57
C TRP A 12 5.94 0.06 8.84
N ILE A 13 6.97 -0.73 8.50
CA ILE A 13 7.05 -2.17 8.79
C ILE A 13 6.92 -2.41 10.29
N VAL A 14 7.69 -1.68 11.10
CA VAL A 14 7.64 -1.80 12.56
C VAL A 14 6.28 -1.39 13.10
N GLN A 15 5.74 -0.26 12.63
CA GLN A 15 4.45 0.25 13.08
C GLN A 15 3.28 -0.71 12.79
N HIS A 16 3.33 -1.43 11.67
CA HIS A 16 2.26 -2.32 11.20
C HIS A 16 2.59 -3.81 11.41
N GLU A 17 3.64 -4.10 12.17
CA GLU A 17 4.09 -5.46 12.52
C GLU A 17 4.22 -6.36 11.27
N ARG A 18 4.77 -5.80 10.19
CA ARG A 18 4.97 -6.55 8.94
C ARG A 18 6.24 -7.37 9.04
N SER A 19 6.20 -8.58 8.46
CA SER A 19 7.36 -9.45 8.29
C SER A 19 7.31 -10.05 6.89
N TYR A 20 8.49 -10.23 6.29
CA TYR A 20 8.64 -10.78 4.95
C TYR A 20 9.58 -11.98 5.01
N SER A 21 9.31 -12.98 4.19
CA SER A 21 10.02 -14.27 4.25
C SER A 21 11.39 -14.20 3.59
N THR A 22 11.55 -13.31 2.59
CA THR A 22 12.79 -13.15 1.82
C THR A 22 13.12 -11.68 1.59
N SER A 23 14.40 -11.41 1.28
CA SER A 23 14.86 -10.09 0.83
C SER A 23 14.10 -9.64 -0.42
N ASP A 24 13.89 -10.55 -1.35
CA ASP A 24 13.25 -10.27 -2.64
C ASP A 24 11.78 -9.91 -2.46
N GLU A 25 11.09 -10.58 -1.51
CA GLU A 25 9.74 -10.20 -1.13
C GLU A 25 9.72 -8.80 -0.51
N LYS A 26 10.65 -8.50 0.41
CA LYS A 26 10.76 -7.18 1.03
C LYS A 26 11.03 -6.09 -0.01
N GLU A 27 11.89 -6.34 -0.99
CA GLU A 27 12.18 -5.40 -2.08
C GLU A 27 10.96 -5.19 -2.98
N LYS A 28 10.26 -6.26 -3.35
CA LYS A 28 8.99 -6.16 -4.09
C LYS A 28 7.97 -5.31 -3.32
N ARG A 29 7.82 -5.55 -2.02
CA ARG A 29 6.88 -4.84 -1.13
C ARG A 29 7.27 -3.37 -0.96
N PHE A 30 8.57 -3.07 -0.92
CA PHE A 30 9.07 -1.70 -0.95
C PHE A 30 8.68 -0.97 -2.24
N GLY A 31 8.80 -1.63 -3.40
CA GLY A 31 8.35 -1.07 -4.69
C GLY A 31 6.86 -0.72 -4.71
N VAL A 32 6.01 -1.60 -4.14
CA VAL A 32 4.57 -1.35 -4.00
C VAL A 32 4.30 -0.19 -3.04
N PHE A 33 4.98 -0.16 -1.90
CA PHE A 33 4.89 0.93 -0.93
C PHE A 33 5.22 2.29 -1.54
N LYS A 34 6.31 2.37 -2.32
CA LYS A 34 6.70 3.58 -3.04
C LYS A 34 5.63 4.05 -4.03
N ASN A 35 5.03 3.12 -4.78
CA ASN A 35 3.95 3.44 -5.71
C ASN A 35 2.69 3.94 -4.99
N ASN A 36 2.33 3.32 -3.87
CA ASN A 36 1.17 3.74 -3.08
C ASN A 36 1.39 5.10 -2.41
N LEU A 37 2.59 5.37 -1.90
CA LEU A 37 2.91 6.69 -1.34
C LEU A 37 2.82 7.79 -2.41
N LYS A 38 3.39 7.54 -3.59
CA LYS A 38 3.26 8.47 -4.72
C LYS A 38 1.81 8.75 -5.08
N TYR A 39 0.97 7.70 -5.12
CA TYR A 39 -0.47 7.85 -5.38
C TYR A 39 -1.18 8.68 -4.30
N ILE A 40 -0.83 8.47 -3.03
CA ILE A 40 -1.36 9.24 -1.90
C ILE A 40 -0.99 10.72 -2.04
N ASP A 41 0.27 11.02 -2.35
CA ASP A 41 0.75 12.40 -2.50
C ASP A 41 0.08 13.10 -3.68
N GLU A 42 -0.02 12.42 -4.83
CA GLU A 42 -0.72 12.94 -6.01
C GLU A 42 -2.20 13.20 -5.73
N HIS A 43 -2.89 12.27 -5.05
CA HIS A 43 -4.29 12.43 -4.69
C HIS A 43 -4.48 13.60 -3.71
N ASN A 44 -3.66 13.67 -2.66
CA ASN A 44 -3.77 14.70 -1.63
C ASN A 44 -3.37 16.11 -2.12
N ALA A 45 -2.58 16.20 -3.19
CA ALA A 45 -2.22 17.47 -3.84
C ALA A 45 -3.37 18.08 -4.67
N LEU A 46 -4.38 17.29 -5.04
CA LEU A 46 -5.54 17.78 -5.80
C LEU A 46 -6.49 18.56 -4.89
N THR A 47 -6.86 19.78 -5.29
CA THR A 47 -7.71 20.70 -4.51
C THR A 47 -9.18 20.29 -4.45
N ASN A 48 -9.62 19.39 -5.34
CA ASN A 48 -11.02 18.96 -5.46
C ASN A 48 -11.33 17.63 -4.75
N GLN A 49 -10.42 17.12 -3.91
CA GLN A 49 -10.69 15.89 -3.16
C GLN A 49 -11.43 16.19 -1.85
N LEU A 50 -12.53 15.48 -1.62
CA LEU A 50 -13.35 15.59 -0.41
C LEU A 50 -12.75 14.81 0.78
N TYR A 51 -11.72 14.00 0.53
CA TYR A 51 -11.04 13.21 1.52
C TYR A 51 -9.54 13.16 1.23
N LYS A 52 -8.77 12.70 2.22
CA LYS A 52 -7.33 12.48 2.09
C LYS A 52 -7.01 11.01 2.22
N LEU A 53 -6.02 10.56 1.47
CA LEU A 53 -5.43 9.24 1.62
C LEU A 53 -4.27 9.29 2.61
N GLY A 54 -3.95 8.14 3.20
CA GLY A 54 -2.82 7.98 4.10
C GLY A 54 -2.26 6.57 4.05
N LEU A 55 -1.01 6.43 4.47
CA LEU A 55 -0.37 5.13 4.60
C LEU A 55 -1.07 4.31 5.69
N ASN A 56 -1.58 3.15 5.32
CA ASN A 56 -2.27 2.23 6.22
C ASN A 56 -1.62 0.83 6.14
N ARG A 57 -2.19 -0.15 6.84
CA ARG A 57 -1.71 -1.55 6.89
C ARG A 57 -1.69 -2.30 5.54
N PHE A 58 -2.26 -1.71 4.49
CA PHE A 58 -2.33 -2.26 3.13
C PHE A 58 -1.40 -1.52 2.16
N ALA A 59 -0.56 -0.61 2.65
CA ALA A 59 0.32 0.21 1.81
C ALA A 59 1.38 -0.61 1.05
N ASP A 60 1.64 -1.85 1.42
CA ASP A 60 2.53 -2.78 0.70
C ASP A 60 1.79 -3.73 -0.26
N LEU A 61 0.47 -3.58 -0.42
CA LEU A 61 -0.35 -4.36 -1.34
C LEU A 61 -0.69 -3.58 -2.60
N THR A 62 -0.67 -4.28 -3.72
CA THR A 62 -1.26 -3.78 -4.96
C THR A 62 -2.78 -3.82 -4.85
N ASN A 63 -3.47 -3.02 -5.68
CA ASN A 63 -4.93 -3.02 -5.72
C ASN A 63 -5.49 -4.42 -6.04
N GLU A 64 -4.83 -5.15 -6.95
CA GLU A 64 -5.21 -6.51 -7.32
C GLU A 64 -5.05 -7.51 -6.16
N GLU A 65 -3.92 -7.47 -5.44
CA GLU A 65 -3.72 -8.30 -4.24
C GLU A 65 -4.75 -7.99 -3.16
N TYR A 66 -5.06 -6.70 -2.96
CA TYR A 66 -6.08 -6.26 -2.01
C TYR A 66 -7.46 -6.80 -2.39
N ARG A 67 -7.86 -6.67 -3.66
CA ARG A 67 -9.14 -7.18 -4.14
C ARG A 67 -9.25 -8.70 -4.02
N THR A 68 -8.18 -9.42 -4.32
CA THR A 68 -8.17 -10.89 -4.30
C THR A 68 -8.20 -11.44 -2.87
N SER A 69 -7.51 -10.78 -1.94
CA SER A 69 -7.32 -11.31 -0.58
C SER A 69 -8.35 -10.79 0.42
N PHE A 70 -8.87 -9.56 0.23
CA PHE A 70 -9.69 -8.87 1.23
C PHE A 70 -11.13 -8.59 0.77
N LEU A 71 -11.45 -8.72 -0.52
CA LEU A 71 -12.82 -8.55 -0.99
C LEU A 71 -13.44 -9.91 -1.30
N GLY A 72 -14.59 -10.19 -0.67
CA GLY A 72 -15.33 -11.44 -0.85
C GLY A 72 -16.55 -11.32 -1.77
N PHE A 73 -16.82 -10.14 -2.33
CA PHE A 73 -18.03 -9.93 -3.13
C PHE A 73 -17.90 -10.61 -4.50
N ARG A 74 -18.65 -11.70 -4.69
CA ARG A 74 -18.82 -12.40 -5.96
C ARG A 74 -20.20 -12.04 -6.53
N LYS A 75 -20.21 -11.42 -7.71
CA LYS A 75 -21.44 -10.97 -8.39
C LYS A 75 -22.40 -12.14 -8.73
N ASP A 76 -21.90 -13.37 -8.72
CA ASP A 76 -22.67 -14.59 -8.99
C ASP A 76 -23.67 -14.99 -7.89
N GLY A 77 -23.67 -14.33 -6.73
CA GLY A 77 -24.64 -14.57 -5.65
C GLY A 77 -25.98 -13.83 -5.79
N LEU A 78 -26.11 -12.95 -6.80
CA LEU A 78 -27.35 -12.27 -7.17
C LEU A 78 -28.00 -13.04 -8.32
N ARG A 79 -28.57 -14.22 -8.03
CA ARG A 79 -29.41 -14.97 -8.96
C ARG A 79 -30.77 -15.22 -8.36
#